data_AF-A0A1I1YFV1-F1
#
_entry.id   AF-A0A1I1YFV1-F1
#
_cell.length_a   1.000
_cell.length_b   1.000
_cell.length_c   1.000
_cell.angle_alpha   90.00
_cell.angle_beta   90.00
_cell.angle_gamma   90.00
#
_symmetry.space_group_name_H-M   'P 1'
#
loop_
_entity.id
_entity.type
_entity.pdbx_description
1 polymer ?
#
loop_
_entity_poly.entity_id
_entity_poly.type
_entity_poly.pdbx_seq_one_letter_code
_entity_poly.pdbx_strand_id
1 'polypeptide(L)'
;MSNWQYIVLLGAVVVVFGLLLPRRKQPVAAQAVNNMEVSLEQFMENMEQDNRELTALIVQSQEEARAKARRGEERLAELERKYSAMEQLFEQQKTTAVLVPAAQVPLVKVDAPITPASAVFQKEPEELEEPAPPAKQTIQQRYPDLFDFHQQGKSIEAIAKKMNMNKGEVQLILQLAKQEESARV
;
A
#
# COMPACT_ATOMS: atom_id res chain seq x y z
N MET A 1 -91.99 25.11 1.14
CA MET A 1 -90.64 24.72 0.69
C MET A 1 -90.53 23.21 0.80
N SER A 2 -90.50 22.52 -0.34
CA SER A 2 -90.70 21.07 -0.43
C SER A 2 -89.53 20.30 0.20
N ASN A 3 -89.82 19.29 1.03
CA ASN A 3 -88.82 18.45 1.72
C ASN A 3 -87.72 17.90 0.80
N TRP A 4 -88.06 17.68 -0.48
CA TRP A 4 -87.13 17.25 -1.52
C TRP A 4 -85.97 18.23 -1.78
N GLN A 5 -86.24 19.54 -1.64
CA GLN A 5 -85.25 20.59 -1.87
C GLN A 5 -84.17 20.62 -0.78
N TYR A 6 -84.52 20.26 0.47
CA TYR A 6 -83.55 20.12 1.56
C TYR A 6 -82.59 18.96 1.34
N ILE A 7 -83.07 17.85 0.76
CA ILE A 7 -82.25 16.66 0.48
C ILE A 7 -81.22 16.96 -0.62
N VAL A 8 -81.62 17.67 -1.68
CA VAL A 8 -80.71 18.09 -2.75
C VAL A 8 -79.68 19.10 -2.23
N LEU A 9 -80.10 20.03 -1.38
CA LEU A 9 -79.20 21.04 -0.80
C LEU A 9 -78.19 20.41 0.16
N LEU A 10 -78.62 19.46 1.00
CA LEU A 10 -77.73 18.72 1.91
C LEU A 10 -76.71 17.88 1.13
N GLY A 11 -77.14 17.21 0.06
CA GLY A 11 -76.24 16.46 -0.81
C GLY A 11 -75.19 17.33 -1.49
N ALA A 12 -75.59 18.50 -1.99
CA ALA A 12 -74.67 19.46 -2.61
C ALA A 12 -73.61 19.95 -1.60
N VAL A 13 -74.01 20.24 -0.36
CA VAL A 13 -73.06 20.65 0.70
C VAL A 13 -72.06 19.55 1.01
N VAL A 14 -72.48 18.28 1.12
CA VAL A 14 -71.57 17.15 1.39
C VAL A 14 -70.56 16.96 0.26
N VAL A 15 -70.98 17.08 -1.00
CA VAL A 15 -70.07 16.96 -2.15
C VAL A 15 -69.06 18.10 -2.17
N VAL A 16 -69.49 19.34 -1.88
CA VAL A 16 -68.59 20.50 -1.78
C VAL A 16 -67.58 20.30 -0.65
N PHE A 17 -68.02 19.84 0.53
CA PHE A 17 -67.11 19.53 1.65
C PHE A 17 -66.16 18.37 1.34
N GLY A 18 -66.59 17.36 0.58
CA GLY A 18 -65.73 16.27 0.13
C GLY A 18 -64.64 16.72 -0.85
N LEU A 19 -64.96 17.65 -1.75
CA LEU A 19 -64.00 18.26 -2.67
C LEU A 19 -63.08 19.29 -2.00
N LEU A 20 -63.57 19.98 -0.97
CA LEU A 20 -62.76 20.90 -0.16
C LEU A 20 -61.84 20.20 0.83
N LEU A 21 -61.95 18.88 1.03
CA LEU A 21 -61.10 18.15 1.96
C LEU A 21 -59.77 17.76 1.27
N PRO A 22 -58.66 18.47 1.53
CA PRO A 22 -57.38 18.13 0.92
C PRO A 22 -56.95 16.74 1.39
N ARG A 23 -56.54 15.89 0.44
CA ARG A 23 -56.07 14.51 0.68
C ARG A 23 -55.15 14.50 1.90
N ARG A 24 -55.55 13.74 2.93
CA ARG A 24 -54.73 13.48 4.11
C ARG A 24 -53.34 13.02 3.65
N LYS A 25 -52.32 13.83 3.96
CA LYS A 25 -50.92 13.45 3.81
C LYS A 25 -50.69 12.24 4.71
N GLN A 26 -50.03 11.21 4.18
CA GLN A 26 -49.58 10.06 4.95
C GLN A 26 -48.88 10.54 6.24
N PRO A 27 -49.09 9.88 7.39
CA PRO A 27 -48.42 10.29 8.62
C PRO A 27 -46.91 10.27 8.38
N VAL A 28 -46.20 11.29 8.86
CA VAL A 28 -44.74 11.48 8.68
C VAL A 28 -43.94 10.22 9.04
N ALA A 29 -44.45 9.42 9.99
CA ALA A 29 -43.90 8.11 10.33
C ALA A 29 -43.92 7.09 9.17
N ALA A 30 -44.98 7.03 8.36
CA ALA A 30 -45.06 6.14 7.20
C ALA A 30 -44.12 6.59 6.07
N GLN A 31 -43.89 7.90 5.92
CA GLN A 31 -42.91 8.42 4.96
C GLN A 31 -41.48 8.14 5.41
N ALA A 32 -41.19 8.22 6.71
CA ALA A 32 -39.87 7.88 7.26
C ALA A 32 -39.53 6.39 7.08
N VAL A 33 -40.50 5.50 7.24
CA VAL A 33 -40.33 4.06 7.00
C VAL A 33 -40.11 3.79 5.50
N ASN A 34 -40.91 4.35 4.61
CA ASN A 34 -40.69 4.19 3.16
C ASN A 34 -39.32 4.74 2.70
N ASN A 35 -38.88 5.89 3.22
CA ASN A 35 -37.57 6.44 2.88
C ASN A 35 -36.42 5.56 3.41
N MET A 36 -36.63 4.93 4.57
CA MET A 36 -35.68 3.97 5.14
C MET A 36 -35.65 2.67 4.33
N GLU A 37 -36.80 2.17 3.87
CA GLU A 37 -36.90 1.00 2.98
C GLU A 37 -36.17 1.24 1.65
N VAL A 38 -36.39 2.39 1.01
CA VAL A 38 -35.66 2.79 -0.21
C VAL A 38 -34.15 2.89 0.04
N SER A 39 -33.75 3.42 1.19
CA SER A 39 -32.33 3.50 1.56
C SER A 39 -31.72 2.11 1.81
N LEU A 40 -32.51 1.16 2.35
CA LEU A 40 -32.08 -0.21 2.58
C LEU A 40 -31.97 -0.99 1.27
N GLU A 41 -32.90 -0.81 0.34
CA GLU A 41 -32.81 -1.38 -1.01
C GLU A 41 -31.55 -0.90 -1.74
N GLN A 42 -31.29 0.41 -1.69
CA GLN A 42 -30.07 0.98 -2.27
C GLN A 42 -28.79 0.47 -1.57
N PHE A 43 -28.83 0.27 -0.25
CA PHE A 43 -27.72 -0.32 0.48
C PHE A 43 -27.49 -1.79 0.10
N MET A 44 -28.56 -2.58 -0.04
CA MET A 44 -28.47 -3.98 -0.48
C MET A 44 -27.90 -4.10 -1.89
N GLU A 45 -28.33 -3.24 -2.81
CA GLU A 45 -27.80 -3.18 -4.18
C GLU A 45 -26.29 -2.89 -4.19
N ASN A 46 -25.86 -1.88 -3.42
CA ASN A 46 -24.45 -1.56 -3.27
C ASN A 46 -23.65 -2.70 -2.61
N MET A 47 -24.17 -3.34 -1.56
CA MET A 47 -23.48 -4.46 -0.89
C MET A 47 -23.35 -5.68 -1.79
N GLU A 48 -24.34 -5.96 -2.63
CA GLU A 48 -24.27 -7.05 -3.60
C GLU A 48 -23.23 -6.76 -4.68
N GLN A 49 -23.14 -5.51 -5.12
CA GLN A 49 -22.10 -5.06 -6.04
C GLN A 49 -20.71 -5.17 -5.41
N ASP A 50 -20.54 -4.70 -4.17
CA ASP A 50 -19.28 -4.78 -3.44
C ASP A 50 -18.84 -6.23 -3.23
N ASN A 51 -19.78 -7.14 -2.92
CA ASN A 51 -19.47 -8.56 -2.76
C ASN A 51 -18.95 -9.19 -4.06
N ARG A 52 -19.59 -8.87 -5.20
CA ARG A 52 -19.13 -9.30 -6.52
C ARG A 52 -17.75 -8.75 -6.84
N GLU A 53 -17.50 -7.47 -6.57
CA GLU A 53 -16.23 -6.82 -6.83
C GLU A 53 -15.10 -7.42 -5.98
N LEU A 54 -15.32 -7.61 -4.67
CA LEU A 54 -14.37 -8.27 -3.79
C LEU A 54 -14.04 -9.68 -4.25
N THR A 55 -15.05 -10.44 -4.68
CA THR A 55 -14.86 -11.79 -5.21
C THR A 55 -14.00 -11.75 -6.48
N ALA A 56 -14.27 -10.84 -7.41
CA ALA A 56 -13.50 -10.67 -8.63
C ALA A 56 -12.03 -10.27 -8.33
N LEU A 57 -11.82 -9.35 -7.39
CA LEU A 57 -10.50 -8.92 -6.96
C LEU A 57 -9.70 -10.06 -6.32
N ILE A 58 -10.33 -10.90 -5.51
CA ILE A 58 -9.68 -12.08 -4.91
C ILE A 58 -9.25 -13.06 -6.00
N VAL A 59 -10.11 -13.34 -6.98
CA VAL A 59 -9.77 -14.21 -8.11
C VAL A 59 -8.59 -13.64 -8.90
N GLN A 60 -8.65 -12.35 -9.26
CA GLN A 60 -7.56 -11.68 -9.95
C GLN A 60 -6.26 -11.72 -9.15
N SER A 61 -6.31 -11.41 -7.85
CA SER A 61 -5.14 -11.46 -6.97
C SER A 61 -4.55 -12.87 -6.88
N GLN A 62 -5.39 -13.91 -6.88
CA GLN A 62 -4.94 -15.30 -6.88
C GLN A 62 -4.25 -15.66 -8.19
N GLU A 63 -4.79 -15.23 -9.34
CA GLU A 63 -4.20 -15.44 -10.65
C GLU A 63 -2.83 -14.77 -10.76
N GLU A 64 -2.72 -13.51 -10.33
CA GLU A 64 -1.46 -12.78 -10.31
C GLU A 64 -0.43 -13.44 -9.39
N ALA A 65 -0.84 -13.92 -8.21
CA ALA A 65 0.03 -14.65 -7.30
C ALA A 65 0.53 -15.95 -7.93
N ARG A 66 -0.34 -16.72 -8.59
CA ARG A 66 0.03 -17.94 -9.32
C ARG A 66 0.98 -17.65 -10.48
N ALA A 67 0.76 -16.57 -11.23
CA ALA A 67 1.63 -16.16 -12.32
C ALA A 67 3.03 -15.77 -11.82
N LYS A 68 3.10 -15.03 -10.70
CA LYS A 68 4.37 -14.68 -10.03
C LYS A 68 5.09 -15.93 -9.50
N ALA A 69 4.37 -16.88 -8.89
CA ALA A 69 4.93 -18.13 -8.41
C ALA A 69 5.55 -18.94 -9.56
N ARG A 70 4.82 -19.12 -10.67
CA ARG A 70 5.34 -19.82 -11.86
C ARG A 70 6.61 -19.19 -12.43
N ARG A 71 6.64 -17.86 -12.56
CA ARG A 71 7.87 -17.15 -13.00
C ARG A 71 9.03 -17.34 -12.03
N GLY A 72 8.75 -17.42 -10.74
CA GLY A 72 9.74 -17.74 -9.71
C GLY A 72 10.29 -19.15 -9.87
N GLU A 73 9.41 -20.14 -10.04
CA GLU A 73 9.76 -21.55 -10.28
C GLU A 73 10.60 -21.72 -11.55
N GLU A 74 10.26 -21.04 -12.64
CA GLU A 74 11.03 -21.06 -13.89
C GLU A 74 12.48 -20.56 -13.67
N ARG A 75 12.64 -19.43 -12.98
CA ARG A 75 13.96 -18.87 -12.65
C ARG A 75 14.75 -19.78 -11.71
N LEU A 76 14.08 -20.39 -10.74
CA LEU A 76 14.69 -21.33 -9.81
C LEU A 76 15.22 -22.55 -10.57
N ALA A 77 14.40 -23.14 -11.45
CA ALA A 77 14.78 -24.28 -12.27
C ALA A 77 15.96 -23.95 -13.22
N GLU A 78 16.01 -22.75 -13.80
CA GLU A 78 17.15 -22.30 -14.60
C GLU A 78 18.43 -22.18 -13.77
N LEU A 79 18.34 -21.63 -12.56
CA LEU A 79 19.47 -21.52 -11.65
C LEU A 79 19.96 -22.90 -11.22
N GLU A 80 19.06 -23.80 -10.82
CA GLU A 80 19.38 -25.19 -10.47
C GLU A 80 20.09 -25.92 -11.61
N ARG A 81 19.67 -25.71 -12.87
CA ARG A 81 20.37 -26.26 -14.06
C ARG A 81 21.78 -25.69 -14.21
N LYS A 82 21.97 -24.38 -14.01
CA LYS A 82 23.31 -23.76 -14.07
C LYS A 82 24.22 -24.29 -12.97
N TYR A 83 23.71 -24.40 -11.74
CA TYR A 83 24.45 -24.95 -10.61
C TYR A 83 24.85 -26.40 -10.84
N SER A 84 23.90 -27.26 -11.25
CA SER A 84 24.20 -28.66 -11.54
C SER A 84 25.20 -28.85 -12.68
N ALA A 85 25.14 -28.03 -13.73
CA ALA A 85 26.14 -28.07 -14.81
C ALA A 85 27.53 -27.64 -14.32
N MET A 86 27.62 -26.60 -13.49
CA MET A 86 28.88 -26.15 -12.91
C MET A 86 29.47 -27.20 -11.97
N GLU A 87 28.65 -27.81 -11.12
CA GLU A 87 29.03 -28.88 -10.21
C GLU A 87 29.62 -30.07 -10.97
N GLN A 88 29.00 -30.46 -12.09
CA GLN A 88 29.52 -31.53 -12.96
C GLN A 88 30.89 -31.21 -13.56
N LEU A 89 31.14 -29.95 -13.94
CA LEU A 89 32.44 -29.53 -14.46
C LEU A 89 33.51 -29.53 -13.36
N PHE A 90 33.19 -29.05 -12.16
CA PHE A 90 34.09 -29.11 -11.01
C PHE A 90 34.41 -30.54 -10.61
N GLU A 91 33.40 -31.41 -10.57
CA GLU A 91 33.60 -32.82 -10.22
C GLU A 91 34.44 -33.55 -11.28
N GLN A 92 34.26 -33.25 -12.58
CA GLN A 92 35.15 -33.73 -13.65
C GLN A 92 36.60 -33.23 -13.50
N GLN A 93 36.77 -31.94 -13.19
CA GLN A 93 38.09 -31.34 -13.03
C GLN A 93 38.81 -31.91 -11.80
N LYS A 94 38.10 -32.09 -10.68
CA LYS A 94 38.62 -32.72 -9.47
C LYS A 94 38.98 -34.18 -9.70
N THR A 95 38.12 -34.94 -10.39
CA THR A 95 38.40 -36.34 -10.76
C THR A 95 39.64 -36.44 -11.67
N THR A 96 39.82 -35.48 -12.59
CA THR A 96 41.00 -35.42 -13.46
C THR A 96 42.25 -34.97 -12.70
N ALA A 97 42.15 -34.02 -11.77
CA ALA A 97 43.26 -33.54 -10.94
C ALA A 97 43.77 -34.60 -9.96
N VAL A 98 42.91 -35.48 -9.45
CA VAL A 98 43.32 -36.62 -8.61
C VAL A 98 44.12 -37.67 -9.39
N LEU A 99 43.99 -37.70 -10.73
CA LEU A 99 44.73 -38.61 -11.62
C LEU A 99 46.06 -38.03 -12.14
N VAL A 100 46.37 -36.75 -11.85
CA VAL A 100 47.67 -36.14 -12.17
C VAL A 100 48.51 -36.10 -10.89
N PRO A 101 49.62 -36.87 -10.78
CA PRO A 101 50.46 -36.82 -9.60
C PRO A 101 51.04 -35.40 -9.45
N ALA A 102 50.96 -34.87 -8.23
CA ALA A 102 51.40 -33.53 -7.85
C ALA A 102 52.87 -33.25 -8.24
N ALA A 103 53.07 -32.72 -9.45
CA ALA A 103 54.33 -32.14 -9.86
C ALA A 103 54.45 -30.72 -9.28
N GLN A 104 54.96 -30.68 -8.04
CA GLN A 104 55.87 -29.69 -7.47
C GLN A 104 55.89 -28.29 -8.14
N VAL A 105 55.28 -27.30 -7.48
CA VAL A 105 55.50 -25.87 -7.78
C VAL A 105 56.56 -25.34 -6.82
N PRO A 106 57.74 -24.85 -7.28
CA PRO A 106 58.71 -24.21 -6.40
C PRO A 106 58.21 -22.85 -5.94
N LEU A 107 58.29 -22.62 -4.63
CA LEU A 107 57.96 -21.38 -3.96
C LEU A 107 58.99 -20.29 -4.36
N VAL A 108 58.63 -19.38 -5.27
CA VAL A 108 59.43 -18.17 -5.52
C VAL A 108 59.14 -17.18 -4.39
N LYS A 109 60.11 -17.08 -3.48
CA LYS A 109 60.14 -16.12 -2.38
C LYS A 109 60.47 -14.74 -2.97
N VAL A 110 59.47 -13.85 -3.06
CA VAL A 110 59.68 -12.45 -3.43
C VAL A 110 59.94 -11.65 -2.16
N ASP A 111 61.21 -11.32 -1.92
CA ASP A 111 61.64 -10.33 -0.94
C ASP A 111 61.19 -8.94 -1.41
N ALA A 112 60.32 -8.30 -0.63
CA ALA A 112 59.96 -6.89 -0.78
C ALA A 112 60.42 -6.13 0.48
N PRO A 113 61.35 -5.18 0.38
CA PRO A 113 61.77 -4.37 1.52
C PRO A 113 60.68 -3.34 1.88
N ILE A 114 60.20 -3.46 3.12
CA ILE A 114 59.29 -2.57 3.81
C ILE A 114 60.05 -1.26 4.09
N THR A 115 59.61 -0.14 3.55
CA THR A 115 60.14 1.19 3.90
C THR A 115 59.08 1.93 4.70
N PRO A 116 59.24 2.14 6.03
CA PRO A 116 58.37 3.00 6.80
C PRO A 116 58.92 4.43 6.78
N ALA A 117 58.28 5.32 6.02
CA ALA A 117 58.56 6.75 6.06
C ALA A 117 57.44 7.47 6.84
N SER A 118 57.54 7.41 8.17
CA SER A 118 56.90 8.37 9.06
C SER A 118 57.89 9.51 9.29
N ALA A 119 57.63 10.70 8.73
CA ALA A 119 58.20 11.94 9.25
C ALA A 119 57.36 13.16 8.89
N VAL A 120 56.54 13.55 9.87
CA VAL A 120 56.38 14.92 10.38
C VAL A 120 56.02 16.02 9.36
N PHE A 121 54.73 16.36 9.32
CA PHE A 121 54.32 17.76 9.41
C PHE A 121 53.34 17.89 10.60
N GLN A 122 53.89 18.25 11.76
CA GLN A 122 53.14 18.86 12.84
C GLN A 122 53.02 20.36 12.52
N LYS A 123 51.79 20.86 12.43
CA LYS A 123 51.45 22.24 12.68
C LYS A 123 50.22 22.24 13.58
N GLU A 124 50.45 22.63 14.83
CA GLU A 124 49.48 22.81 15.92
C GLU A 124 48.68 24.12 15.72
N PRO A 125 47.60 24.39 16.48
CA PRO A 125 46.23 24.06 16.12
C PRO A 125 45.34 25.32 16.04
N GLU A 126 44.54 25.46 15.00
CA GLU A 126 43.51 26.51 14.92
C GLU A 126 42.24 25.89 14.32
N GLU A 127 41.22 25.79 15.17
CA GLU A 127 39.82 25.39 14.92
C GLU A 127 39.59 24.17 14.00
N LEU A 128 39.60 22.99 14.65
CA LEU A 128 38.80 21.85 14.24
C LEU A 128 37.31 22.23 14.30
N GLU A 129 36.76 22.79 13.22
CA GLU A 129 35.43 22.35 12.80
C GLU A 129 35.62 20.95 12.23
N GLU A 130 35.42 19.95 13.09
CA GLU A 130 35.09 18.61 12.66
C GLU A 130 34.02 18.74 11.57
N PRO A 131 34.17 18.12 10.37
CA PRO A 131 33.01 17.87 9.55
C PRO A 131 32.14 16.94 10.39
N ALA A 132 31.15 17.53 11.06
CA ALA A 132 30.14 16.80 11.80
C ALA A 132 29.70 15.65 10.91
N PRO A 133 29.71 14.40 11.40
CA PRO A 133 29.24 13.27 10.60
C PRO A 133 27.89 13.67 10.03
N PRO A 134 27.62 13.48 8.72
CA PRO A 134 26.39 13.97 8.13
C PRO A 134 25.25 13.47 9.00
N ALA A 135 24.61 14.39 9.73
CA ALA A 135 23.54 14.05 10.64
C ALA A 135 22.54 13.33 9.76
N LYS A 136 22.41 12.00 9.97
CA LYS A 136 21.62 11.14 9.10
C LYS A 136 20.23 11.77 9.09
N GLN A 137 19.86 12.41 7.98
CA GLN A 137 18.62 13.14 7.90
C GLN A 137 17.50 12.13 8.16
N THR A 138 16.77 12.34 9.24
CA THR A 138 15.68 11.45 9.66
C THR A 138 14.64 11.40 8.55
N ILE A 139 13.95 10.27 8.38
CA ILE A 139 12.92 10.09 7.35
C ILE A 139 11.86 11.20 7.43
N GLN A 140 11.55 11.68 8.64
CA GLN A 140 10.67 12.83 8.88
C GLN A 140 11.22 14.14 8.31
N GLN A 141 12.54 14.37 8.38
CA GLN A 141 13.18 15.58 7.84
C GLN A 141 13.23 15.61 6.31
N ARG A 142 13.22 14.44 5.66
CA ARG A 142 13.19 14.35 4.19
C ARG A 142 11.80 14.58 3.59
N TYR A 143 10.74 14.36 4.38
CA TYR A 143 9.35 14.49 3.92
C TYR A 143 8.49 15.31 4.90
N PRO A 144 8.89 16.54 5.26
CA PRO A 144 8.17 17.35 6.26
C PRO A 144 6.73 17.60 5.84
N ASP A 145 6.50 17.97 4.58
CA ASP A 145 5.18 18.26 4.02
C ASP A 145 4.22 17.06 4.09
N LEU A 146 4.75 15.83 3.97
CA LEU A 146 3.97 14.60 4.07
C LEU A 146 3.44 14.42 5.50
N PHE A 147 4.31 14.61 6.50
CA PHE A 147 3.94 14.50 7.91
C PHE A 147 3.00 15.64 8.33
N ASP A 148 3.19 16.84 7.81
CA ASP A 148 2.28 17.97 8.07
C ASP A 148 0.86 17.66 7.57
N PHE A 149 0.74 17.13 6.35
CA PHE A 149 -0.56 16.72 5.84
C PHE A 149 -1.19 15.56 6.60
N HIS A 150 -0.37 14.60 7.07
CA HIS A 150 -0.84 13.51 7.91
C HIS A 150 -1.31 14.00 9.29
N GLN A 151 -0.59 14.92 9.93
CA GLN A 151 -0.99 15.55 11.20
C GLN A 151 -2.26 16.39 11.07
N GLN A 152 -2.48 17.00 9.89
CA GLN A 152 -3.74 17.68 9.54
C GLN A 152 -4.92 16.71 9.32
N GLY A 153 -4.72 15.40 9.45
CA GLY A 153 -5.76 14.38 9.30
C GLY A 153 -6.17 14.09 7.85
N LYS A 154 -5.34 14.48 6.86
CA LYS A 154 -5.64 14.17 5.45
C LYS A 154 -5.46 12.69 5.18
N SER A 155 -6.33 12.14 4.33
CA SER A 155 -6.24 10.73 3.94
C SER A 155 -4.94 10.47 3.17
N ILE A 156 -4.42 9.24 3.29
CA ILE A 156 -3.21 8.79 2.60
C ILE A 156 -3.31 9.02 1.08
N GLU A 157 -4.51 8.83 0.52
CA GLU A 157 -4.79 9.06 -0.90
C GLU A 157 -4.74 10.54 -1.29
N ALA A 158 -5.24 11.43 -0.43
CA ALA A 158 -5.14 12.87 -0.67
C ALA A 158 -3.68 13.37 -0.61
N ILE A 159 -2.88 12.79 0.29
CA ILE A 159 -1.45 13.07 0.41
C ILE A 159 -0.70 12.56 -0.83
N ALA A 160 -0.94 11.31 -1.23
CA ALA A 160 -0.38 10.70 -2.43
C ALA A 160 -0.65 11.56 -3.68
N LYS A 161 -1.90 12.01 -3.85
CA LYS A 161 -2.30 12.87 -4.97
C LYS A 161 -1.65 14.26 -4.94
N LYS A 162 -1.48 14.86 -3.75
CA LYS A 162 -0.84 16.18 -3.62
C LYS A 162 0.67 16.16 -3.80
N MET A 163 1.33 15.12 -3.28
CA MET A 163 2.78 14.96 -3.35
C MET A 163 3.23 14.26 -4.65
N ASN A 164 2.28 13.86 -5.51
CA ASN A 164 2.52 13.10 -6.74
C ASN A 164 3.30 11.79 -6.47
N MET A 165 2.91 11.09 -5.40
CA MET A 165 3.52 9.83 -4.94
C MET A 165 2.48 8.71 -4.98
N ASN A 166 2.93 7.45 -4.98
CA ASN A 166 2.02 6.31 -4.90
C ASN A 166 1.49 6.13 -3.46
N LYS A 167 0.25 5.65 -3.30
CA LYS A 167 -0.34 5.36 -1.97
C LYS A 167 0.54 4.45 -1.12
N GLY A 168 1.18 3.45 -1.75
CA GLY A 168 2.11 2.54 -1.08
C GLY A 168 3.40 3.21 -0.60
N GLU A 169 3.92 4.19 -1.33
CA GLU A 169 5.12 4.94 -0.94
C GLU A 169 4.85 5.82 0.28
N VAL A 170 3.70 6.50 0.30
CA VAL A 170 3.27 7.30 1.45
C VAL A 170 3.14 6.42 2.70
N GLN A 171 2.49 5.26 2.57
CA GLN A 171 2.35 4.30 3.67
C GLN A 171 3.70 3.75 4.15
N LEU A 172 4.62 3.43 3.22
CA LEU A 172 5.96 2.96 3.55
C LEU A 172 6.76 4.01 4.32
N ILE A 173 6.71 5.27 3.90
CA ILE A 173 7.43 6.38 4.56
C ILE A 173 6.90 6.57 5.99
N LEU A 174 5.58 6.54 6.18
CA LEU A 174 4.95 6.60 7.50
C LEU A 174 5.41 5.46 8.42
N GLN A 175 5.49 4.24 7.90
CA GLN A 175 5.97 3.07 8.65
C GLN A 175 7.45 3.18 9.00
N LEU A 176 8.29 3.57 8.05
CA LEU A 176 9.73 3.74 8.25
C LEU A 176 10.03 4.82 9.29
N ALA A 177 9.31 5.94 9.25
CA ALA A 177 9.46 7.00 10.25
C ALA A 177 9.09 6.53 11.66
N LYS A 178 8.03 5.72 11.79
CA LYS A 178 7.65 5.12 13.08
C LYS A 178 8.71 4.13 13.59
N GLN A 179 9.30 3.34 12.70
CA GLN A 179 10.39 2.43 13.04
C GLN A 179 11.66 3.17 13.45
N GLU A 180 11.98 4.28 12.78
CA GLU A 180 13.13 5.12 13.12
C GLU A 180 12.96 5.78 14.50
N GLU A 181 11.77 6.29 14.80
CA GLU A 181 11.46 6.85 16.13
C GLU A 181 11.57 5.78 17.22
N SER A 182 11.04 4.59 16.96
CA SER A 182 11.11 3.46 17.91
C SER A 182 12.54 2.93 18.10
N ALA A 183 13.41 3.07 17.11
CA ALA A 183 14.82 2.67 17.18
C ALA A 183 15.71 3.72 17.86
N ARG A 184 15.18 4.93 18.11
CA ARG A 184 15.90 6.06 18.70
C ARG A 184 15.58 6.29 20.18
N VAL A 185 14.46 5.74 20.67
CA VAL A 185 14.04 5.73 22.09
C VAL A 185 14.63 4.53 22.80
#